data_AF-A0A1M7TA02-F1
#
_entry.id   AF-A0A1M7TA02-F1
#
_cell.length_a   1.000
_cell.length_b   1.000
_cell.length_c   1.000
_cell.angle_alpha   90.00
_cell.angle_beta   90.00
_cell.angle_gamma   90.00
#
_symmetry.space_group_name_H-M   'P 1'
#
loop_
_entity.id
_entity.type
_entity.pdbx_description
1 polymer ?
#
loop_
_entity_poly.entity_id
_entity_poly.type
_entity_poly.pdbx_seq_one_letter_code
_entity_poly.pdbx_strand_id
1 'polypeptide(L)' 'MAELQNEKQAQNEQFLQTLENFVRRYLRVRDTIKELNKEKKDLEDAIIQMVEGTDIDHIIVDGSVVEFENKTKIKLK' A
#
# COMPACT_ATOMS: atom_id res chain seq x y z
N MET A 1 31.83 -8.10 -39.07
CA MET A 1 32.13 -6.98 -38.14
C MET A 1 30.92 -6.05 -37.98
N ALA A 2 30.28 -5.59 -39.06
CA ALA A 2 29.07 -4.76 -38.99
C ALA A 2 27.81 -5.52 -38.50
N GLU A 3 27.64 -6.80 -38.87
CA GLU A 3 26.49 -7.63 -38.45
C GLU A 3 26.44 -7.87 -36.93
N LEU A 4 27.60 -8.15 -36.31
CA LEU A 4 27.74 -8.32 -34.85
C LEU A 4 27.40 -7.05 -34.05
N GLN A 5 27.59 -5.87 -34.64
CA GLN A 5 27.21 -4.60 -33.99
C GLN A 5 25.70 -4.36 -34.06
N ASN A 6 25.08 -4.72 -35.19
CA ASN A 6 23.64 -4.60 -35.40
C ASN A 6 22.84 -5.54 -34.46
N GLU A 7 23.31 -6.78 -34.29
CA GLU A 7 22.68 -7.76 -33.38
C GLU A 7 22.74 -7.31 -31.92
N LYS A 8 23.88 -6.72 -31.51
CA LYS A 8 24.06 -6.19 -30.15
C LYS A 8 23.19 -4.96 -29.88
N GLN A 9 22.97 -4.11 -30.88
CA GLN A 9 22.04 -2.98 -30.79
C GLN A 9 20.59 -3.46 -30.67
N ALA A 10 20.16 -4.42 -31.50
CA ALA A 10 18.81 -4.98 -31.43
C ALA A 10 18.53 -5.68 -30.08
N GLN A 11 19.51 -6.42 -29.55
CA GLN A 11 19.40 -7.03 -28.22
C GLN A 11 19.27 -5.98 -27.11
N ASN A 12 20.01 -4.88 -27.20
CA ASN A 12 19.94 -3.79 -26.23
C ASN A 12 18.59 -3.06 -26.29
N GLU A 13 18.03 -2.84 -27.48
CA GLU A 13 16.69 -2.27 -27.64
C GLU A 13 15.60 -3.16 -27.04
N GLN A 14 15.66 -4.48 -27.28
CA GLN A 14 14.74 -5.44 -26.67
C GLN A 14 14.83 -5.46 -25.13
N PHE A 15 16.05 -5.38 -24.61
CA PHE A 15 16.29 -5.27 -23.17
C PHE A 15 15.67 -3.99 -22.60
N LEU A 16 15.90 -2.84 -23.23
CA LEU A 16 15.37 -1.55 -22.79
C LEU A 16 13.84 -1.53 -22.82
N GLN A 17 13.21 -2.09 -23.85
CA GLN A 17 11.74 -2.22 -23.92
C GLN A 17 11.19 -3.11 -22.80
N THR A 18 11.87 -4.21 -22.50
CA THR A 18 11.49 -5.11 -21.41
C THR A 18 11.60 -4.42 -20.05
N LEU A 19 12.70 -3.71 -19.81
CA LEU A 19 12.92 -2.93 -18.60
C LEU A 19 11.85 -1.83 -18.46
N GLU A 20 11.55 -1.11 -19.54
CA GLU A 20 10.51 -0.07 -19.54
C GLU A 20 9.15 -0.65 -19.16
N ASN A 21 8.78 -1.82 -19.71
CA ASN A 21 7.54 -2.49 -19.37
C ASN A 21 7.47 -2.87 -17.88
N PHE A 22 8.57 -3.34 -17.30
CA PHE A 22 8.65 -3.63 -15.88
C PHE A 22 8.51 -2.37 -15.03
N VAL A 23 9.23 -1.29 -15.37
CA VAL A 23 9.14 -0.03 -14.63
C VAL A 23 7.73 0.56 -14.72
N ARG A 24 7.09 0.53 -15.90
CA ARG A 24 5.69 0.97 -16.07
C ARG A 24 4.74 0.17 -15.17
N ARG A 25 4.90 -1.16 -15.11
CA ARG A 25 4.08 -2.01 -14.23
C ARG A 25 4.34 -1.70 -12.75
N TYR A 26 5.60 -1.54 -12.36
CA TYR A 26 5.98 -1.18 -10.99
C TYR A 26 5.34 0.14 -10.55
N LEU A 27 5.41 1.18 -11.39
CA LEU A 27 4.82 2.48 -11.09
C LEU A 27 3.31 2.38 -10.85
N ARG A 28 2.59 1.64 -11.69
CA ARG A 28 1.15 1.40 -11.49
C ARG A 28 0.86 0.70 -10.17
N VAL A 29 1.60 -0.36 -9.85
CA VAL A 29 1.42 -1.09 -8.58
C VAL A 29 1.69 -0.17 -7.39
N ARG A 30 2.76 0.63 -7.44
CA ARG A 30 3.08 1.62 -6.40
C ARG A 30 1.94 2.61 -6.20
N ASP A 31 1.37 3.12 -7.29
CA ASP A 31 0.28 4.09 -7.22
C ASP A 31 -0.99 3.44 -6.65
N THR A 32 -1.32 2.21 -7.04
CA THR A 32 -2.42 1.43 -6.42
C THR A 32 -2.20 1.19 -4.93
N ILE A 33 -0.98 0.83 -4.51
CA ILE A 33 -0.66 0.65 -3.08
C ILE A 33 -0.86 1.96 -2.31
N LYS A 34 -0.48 3.10 -2.91
CA LYS A 34 -0.67 4.41 -2.29
C LYS A 34 -2.15 4.74 -2.09
N GLU A 35 -3.00 4.42 -3.07
CA GLU A 35 -4.46 4.59 -2.96
C GLU A 35 -5.06 3.67 -1.89
N LEU A 36 -4.70 2.39 -1.88
CA LEU A 36 -5.14 1.43 -0.86
C LEU A 36 -4.72 1.84 0.54
N ASN A 37 -3.50 2.37 0.71
CA ASN A 37 -3.04 2.88 2.00
C ASN A 37 -3.83 4.10 2.47
N LYS A 38 -4.29 4.95 1.55
CA LYS A 38 -5.15 6.09 1.89
C LYS A 38 -6.53 5.61 2.32
N GLU A 39 -7.16 4.74 1.53
CA GLU A 39 -8.46 4.15 1.86
C GLU A 39 -8.43 3.41 3.20
N LYS A 40 -7.37 2.63 3.45
CA LYS A 40 -7.14 1.98 4.74
C LYS A 40 -7.15 2.98 5.89
N LYS A 41 -6.43 4.11 5.75
CA LYS A 41 -6.39 5.14 6.79
C LYS A 41 -7.75 5.80 6.98
N ASP A 42 -8.45 6.13 5.90
CA ASP A 42 -9.78 6.73 5.96
C ASP A 42 -10.77 5.78 6.67
N LEU A 43 -10.65 4.45 6.46
CA LEU A 43 -11.41 3.42 7.19
C LEU A 43 -11.03 3.35 8.68
N GLU A 44 -9.74 3.37 9.01
CA GLU A 44 -9.27 3.41 10.41
C GLU A 44 -9.84 4.64 11.14
N ASP A 45 -9.77 5.82 10.52
CA ASP A 45 -10.30 7.06 11.08
C ASP A 45 -11.84 6.99 11.27
N ALA A 46 -12.57 6.42 10.31
CA ALA A 46 -14.02 6.22 10.42
C ALA A 46 -14.39 5.23 11.53
N ILE A 47 -13.66 4.11 11.65
CA ILE A 47 -13.87 3.12 12.72
C ILE A 47 -13.63 3.78 14.08
N ILE A 48 -12.54 4.55 14.23
CA ILE A 48 -12.24 5.28 15.46
C ILE A 48 -13.39 6.21 15.82
N GLN A 49 -13.89 7.02 14.87
CA GLN A 49 -15.02 7.92 15.11
C GLN A 49 -16.31 7.20 15.53
N MET A 50 -16.53 5.96 15.06
CA MET A 50 -17.70 5.18 15.44
C MET A 50 -17.59 4.60 16.85
N VAL A 51 -16.39 4.19 17.28
CA VAL A 51 -16.18 3.62 18.62
C VAL A 51 -15.92 4.69 19.67
N GLU A 52 -15.48 5.89 19.27
CA GLU A 52 -15.25 7.02 20.17
C GLU A 52 -16.56 7.44 20.85
N GLY A 53 -16.58 7.38 22.18
CA GLY A 53 -17.79 7.65 22.98
C GLY A 53 -18.71 6.45 23.18
N THR A 54 -18.31 5.25 22.73
CA THR A 54 -18.97 3.98 23.04
C THR A 54 -18.17 3.19 24.07
N ASP A 55 -18.82 2.24 24.77
CA ASP A 55 -18.17 1.29 25.68
C ASP A 55 -17.71 0.01 24.94
N ILE A 56 -17.41 0.10 23.65
CA ILE A 56 -16.98 -1.05 22.83
C ILE A 56 -15.47 -1.22 22.97
N ASP A 57 -15.04 -2.25 23.71
CA ASP A 57 -13.62 -2.57 23.90
C ASP A 57 -13.04 -3.42 22.75
N HIS A 58 -13.83 -4.32 22.16
CA HIS A 58 -13.38 -5.18 21.06
C HIS A 58 -14.53 -5.69 20.20
N ILE A 59 -14.23 -6.10 18.96
CA ILE A 59 -15.13 -6.82 18.06
C ILE A 59 -14.41 -7.99 17.40
N ILE A 60 -15.17 -8.99 16.94
CA ILE A 60 -14.64 -10.12 16.17
C ILE A 60 -15.19 -10.04 14.75
N VAL A 61 -14.30 -9.99 13.76
CA VAL A 61 -14.63 -9.92 12.33
C VAL A 61 -13.80 -10.95 11.58
N ASP A 62 -14.46 -11.84 10.83
CA ASP A 62 -13.81 -12.88 10.02
C ASP A 62 -12.74 -13.71 10.75
N GLY A 63 -12.98 -14.00 12.04
CA GLY A 63 -12.06 -14.74 12.90
C GLY A 63 -10.87 -13.93 13.45
N SER A 64 -10.82 -12.63 13.16
CA SER A 64 -9.85 -11.69 13.74
C SER A 64 -10.47 -10.91 14.89
N VAL A 65 -9.76 -10.81 16.01
CA VAL A 65 -10.14 -9.95 17.14
C VAL A 65 -9.55 -8.57 16.91
N VAL A 66 -10.39 -7.53 16.97
CA VAL A 66 -10.00 -6.13 16.86
C VAL A 66 -10.27 -5.45 18.19
N GLU A 67 -9.21 -5.03 18.87
CA GLU A 67 -9.27 -4.34 20.17
C GLU A 67 -9.13 -2.82 19.98
N PHE A 68 -9.96 -2.06 20.68
CA PHE A 68 -9.93 -0.60 20.69
C PHE A 68 -9.33 -0.12 22.01
N GLU A 69 -8.02 0.16 22.02
CA GLU A 69 -7.36 0.70 23.22
C GLU A 69 -7.74 2.18 23.43
N ASN A 70 -8.66 2.44 24.36
CA ASN A 70 -8.87 3.79 24.88
C ASN A 70 -7.65 4.21 25.72
N LYS A 71 -6.82 5.14 25.20
CA LYS A 71 -5.73 5.76 25.97
C LYS A 71 -6.31 6.68 27.03
N THR A 72 -6.67 6.14 28.18
CA THR A 72 -7.08 6.89 29.38
C THR A 72 -5.94 7.82 29.81
N LYS A 73 -5.95 9.08 29.37
CA LYS A 73 -4.98 10.10 29.83
C LYS A 73 -5.43 10.64 31.19
N ILE A 74 -4.88 10.08 32.26
CA ILE A 74 -4.94 10.70 33.60
C ILE A 74 -3.93 11.84 33.64
N LYS A 75 -4.39 13.10 33.70
CA LYS A 75 -3.56 14.25 34.10
C LYS A 75 -3.98 14.67 35.51
N LEU A 76 -3.07 14.50 36.47
CA LEU A 76 -3.16 15.04 37.82
C LEU A 76 -2.27 16.28 37.93
N LYS A 77 -2.84 17.39 38.40
CA LYS A 77 -2.14 18.46 39.12
C LYS A 77 -3.03 18.94 40.26
#